data_AF-W9SN44-F1
#
_entry.id   AF-W9SN44-F1
#
_cell.length_a   1.000
_cell.length_b   1.000
_cell.length_c   1.000
_cell.angle_alpha   90.00
_cell.angle_beta   90.00
_cell.angle_gamma   90.00
#
_symmetry.space_group_name_H-M   'P 1'
#
loop_
_entity.id
_entity.type
_entity.pdbx_description
1 polymer ?
#
loop_
_entity_poly.entity_id
_entity_poly.type
_entity_poly.pdbx_seq_one_letter_code
_entity_poly.pdbx_strand_id
1 'polypeptide(L)'
;MFEVKVFVVLPQKLGPDVREGKRRQFNYIGKLLRDVEPELMDTLIRATKDGDHSKLQALSGSKTITFGDSDEEYDESDSEDEEEACSIFSPLLTGWLDGLISKDMEITNEVYSVCDVEFDRQELRKLVRRVHSAEEKHENAVEENKVEIDAAIVGATKSLTRFLRAMAKQMPSA
;
A
#
# COMPACT_ATOMS: atom_id res chain seq x y z
N MET A 1 -4.72 -18.20 -4.61
CA MET A 1 -5.17 -17.90 -5.98
C MET A 1 -5.65 -16.46 -6.00
N PHE A 2 -4.73 -15.52 -6.24
CA PHE A 2 -4.92 -14.07 -6.02
C PHE A 2 -5.02 -13.24 -7.31
N GLU A 3 -5.07 -13.88 -8.49
CA GLU A 3 -4.64 -13.20 -9.72
C GLU A 3 -5.75 -12.57 -10.57
N VAL A 4 -7.03 -12.71 -10.21
CA VAL A 4 -8.13 -12.15 -11.03
C VAL A 4 -8.61 -10.78 -10.54
N LYS A 5 -8.25 -10.39 -9.30
CA LYS A 5 -8.90 -9.25 -8.60
C LYS A 5 -8.39 -7.86 -9.02
N VAL A 6 -7.30 -7.78 -9.78
CA VAL A 6 -6.69 -6.49 -10.20
C VAL A 6 -7.25 -6.00 -11.55
N PHE A 7 -8.00 -6.82 -12.27
CA PHE A 7 -8.18 -6.63 -13.71
C PHE A 7 -9.13 -5.50 -14.13
N VAL A 8 -10.01 -5.01 -13.25
CA VAL A 8 -11.09 -4.07 -13.66
C VAL A 8 -10.87 -2.63 -13.18
N VAL A 9 -10.04 -2.39 -12.16
CA VAL A 9 -9.98 -1.07 -11.48
C VAL A 9 -8.92 -0.12 -12.05
N LEU A 10 -8.02 -0.59 -12.93
CA LEU A 10 -6.86 0.20 -13.38
C LEU A 10 -7.04 1.13 -14.60
N PRO A 11 -8.00 0.98 -15.53
CA PRO A 11 -8.06 1.89 -16.68
C PRO A 11 -8.52 3.32 -16.34
N GLN A 12 -9.14 3.51 -15.18
CA GLN A 12 -9.94 4.71 -14.88
C GLN A 12 -9.20 5.81 -14.12
N LYS A 13 -7.98 5.57 -13.61
CA LYS A 13 -7.17 6.54 -12.83
C LYS A 13 -5.87 6.98 -13.52
N LEU A 14 -5.85 6.99 -14.85
CA LEU A 14 -4.70 7.42 -15.63
C LEU A 14 -4.96 8.83 -16.19
N GLY A 15 -4.23 9.82 -15.67
CA GLY A 15 -4.34 11.24 -16.05
C GLY A 15 -4.09 11.54 -17.53
N PRO A 16 -4.14 12.81 -17.96
CA PRO A 16 -4.20 13.21 -19.37
C PRO A 16 -3.03 12.71 -20.24
N ASP A 17 -1.84 12.48 -19.67
CA ASP A 17 -0.67 12.00 -20.42
C ASP A 17 0.04 10.81 -19.77
N VAL A 18 -0.58 9.64 -19.86
CA VAL A 18 0.01 8.36 -19.43
C VAL A 18 -0.10 7.34 -20.55
N ARG A 19 0.31 7.74 -21.76
CA ARG A 19 0.43 6.83 -22.92
C ARG A 19 1.29 5.62 -22.60
N GLU A 20 2.41 5.84 -21.91
CA GLU A 20 3.32 4.75 -21.54
C GLU A 20 2.75 3.87 -20.42
N GLY A 21 2.00 4.44 -19.47
CA GLY A 21 1.29 3.68 -18.42
C GLY A 21 0.20 2.78 -19.00
N LYS A 22 -0.64 3.33 -19.90
CA LYS A 22 -1.66 2.59 -20.64
C LYS A 22 -1.04 1.46 -21.47
N ARG A 23 0.05 1.74 -22.19
CA ARG A 23 0.76 0.73 -22.99
C ARG A 23 1.27 -0.43 -22.13
N ARG A 24 1.83 -0.14 -20.95
CA ARG A 24 2.31 -1.18 -20.02
C ARG A 24 1.17 -2.00 -19.43
N GLN A 25 0.05 -1.36 -19.09
CA GLN A 25 -1.14 -2.07 -18.61
C GLN A 25 -1.72 -2.99 -19.69
N PHE A 26 -1.91 -2.51 -20.92
CA PHE A 26 -2.39 -3.35 -22.02
C PHE A 26 -1.45 -4.51 -22.32
N ASN A 27 -0.13 -4.30 -22.24
CA ASN A 27 0.84 -5.39 -22.38
C ASN A 27 0.75 -6.42 -21.25
N TYR A 28 0.53 -5.99 -20.02
CA TYR A 28 0.36 -6.89 -18.88
C TYR A 28 -0.95 -7.69 -19.00
N ILE A 29 -2.06 -7.02 -19.30
CA ILE A 29 -3.36 -7.63 -19.62
C ILE A 29 -3.19 -8.67 -20.74
N GLY A 30 -2.55 -8.29 -21.85
CA GLY A 30 -2.35 -9.20 -22.99
C GLY A 30 -1.50 -10.43 -22.66
N LYS A 31 -0.53 -10.31 -21.73
CA LYS A 31 0.23 -11.47 -21.24
C LYS A 31 -0.65 -12.42 -20.42
N LEU A 32 -1.48 -11.88 -19.52
CA LEU A 32 -2.39 -12.67 -18.69
C LEU A 32 -3.47 -13.38 -19.51
N LEU A 33 -3.97 -12.74 -20.56
CA LEU A 33 -4.99 -13.32 -21.44
C LEU A 33 -4.45 -14.40 -22.38
N ARG A 34 -3.12 -14.60 -22.46
CA ARG A 34 -2.52 -15.57 -23.38
C ARG A 34 -2.76 -17.02 -22.94
N ASP A 35 -2.90 -17.26 -21.65
CA ASP A 35 -3.09 -18.60 -21.07
C ASP A 35 -4.57 -18.91 -20.77
N VAL A 36 -5.47 -17.99 -21.11
CA VAL A 36 -6.93 -18.16 -20.89
C VAL A 36 -7.53 -18.93 -22.07
N GLU A 37 -8.39 -19.89 -21.77
CA GLU A 37 -9.11 -20.67 -22.79
C GLU A 37 -10.01 -19.76 -23.64
N PRO A 38 -9.91 -19.80 -24.98
CA PRO A 38 -10.64 -18.90 -25.86
C PRO A 38 -12.16 -19.06 -25.75
N GLU A 39 -12.64 -20.29 -25.48
CA GLU A 39 -14.07 -20.59 -25.33
C GLU A 39 -14.67 -19.95 -24.06
N LEU A 40 -13.91 -19.92 -22.96
CA LEU A 40 -14.29 -19.25 -21.72
C LEU A 40 -14.37 -17.73 -21.93
N MET A 41 -13.38 -17.16 -22.62
CA MET A 41 -13.34 -15.74 -22.95
C MET A 41 -14.54 -15.32 -23.82
N ASP A 42 -14.82 -16.07 -24.89
CA ASP A 42 -15.97 -15.85 -25.76
C ASP A 42 -17.29 -15.90 -24.99
N THR A 43 -17.40 -16.86 -24.06
CA THR A 43 -18.58 -17.03 -23.22
C THR A 43 -18.75 -15.84 -22.26
N LEU A 44 -17.64 -15.36 -21.67
CA LEU A 44 -17.62 -14.21 -20.78
C LEU A 44 -18.00 -12.92 -21.52
N ILE A 45 -17.47 -12.71 -22.74
CA ILE A 45 -17.80 -11.57 -23.60
C ILE A 45 -19.28 -11.58 -23.97
N ARG A 46 -19.83 -12.73 -24.39
CA ARG A 46 -21.26 -12.86 -24.72
C ARG A 46 -22.14 -12.62 -23.50
N ALA A 47 -21.85 -13.25 -22.37
CA ALA A 47 -22.59 -13.04 -21.13
C ALA A 47 -22.57 -11.57 -20.66
N THR A 48 -21.43 -10.89 -20.81
CA THR A 48 -21.31 -9.46 -20.49
C THR A 48 -22.10 -8.58 -21.46
N LYS A 49 -22.06 -8.90 -22.76
CA LYS A 49 -22.83 -8.19 -23.80
C LYS A 49 -24.34 -8.35 -23.61
N ASP A 50 -24.78 -9.53 -23.22
CA ASP A 50 -26.18 -9.88 -23.03
C ASP A 50 -26.72 -9.53 -21.64
N GLY A 51 -25.86 -9.06 -20.72
CA GLY A 51 -26.23 -8.71 -19.34
C GLY A 51 -26.60 -9.91 -18.47
N ASP A 52 -26.17 -11.11 -18.84
CA ASP A 52 -26.50 -12.35 -18.13
C ASP A 52 -25.61 -12.53 -16.89
N HIS A 53 -25.98 -11.82 -15.82
CA HIS A 53 -25.27 -11.85 -14.55
C HIS A 53 -25.26 -13.23 -13.88
N SER A 54 -26.28 -14.06 -14.11
CA SER A 54 -26.33 -15.43 -13.57
C SER A 54 -25.24 -16.31 -14.18
N LYS A 55 -25.03 -16.18 -15.50
CA LYS A 55 -23.96 -16.89 -16.21
C LYS A 55 -22.57 -16.37 -15.82
N LEU A 56 -22.41 -15.07 -15.63
CA LEU A 56 -21.15 -14.49 -15.11
C LEU A 56 -20.84 -14.99 -13.69
N GLN A 57 -21.83 -15.07 -12.82
CA GLN A 57 -21.66 -15.55 -11.45
C GLN A 57 -21.30 -17.04 -11.40
N ALA A 58 -21.90 -17.86 -12.27
CA ALA A 58 -21.58 -19.28 -12.41
C ALA A 58 -20.13 -19.49 -12.91
N LEU A 59 -19.67 -18.65 -13.84
CA LEU A 59 -18.29 -18.67 -14.34
C LEU A 59 -17.27 -18.10 -13.34
N SER A 60 -17.70 -17.25 -12.42
CA SER A 60 -16.82 -16.55 -11.46
C SER A 60 -16.44 -17.37 -10.22
N GLY A 61 -16.93 -18.61 -10.05
CA GLY A 61 -16.52 -19.50 -8.95
C GLY A 61 -16.63 -18.87 -7.55
N SER A 62 -17.85 -18.75 -7.03
CA SER A 62 -18.21 -18.43 -5.63
C SER A 62 -17.17 -17.68 -4.77
N LYS A 63 -17.16 -16.34 -4.85
CA LYS A 63 -16.89 -15.47 -3.69
C LYS A 63 -17.57 -14.12 -3.87
N THR A 64 -18.81 -14.01 -3.39
CA THR A 64 -19.47 -12.71 -3.17
C THR A 64 -18.67 -11.93 -2.13
N ILE A 65 -17.96 -10.90 -2.57
CA ILE A 65 -17.39 -9.86 -1.71
C ILE A 65 -18.28 -8.64 -1.92
N THR A 66 -19.08 -8.33 -0.92
CA THR A 66 -19.85 -7.10 -0.80
C THR A 66 -18.90 -5.91 -0.86
N PHE A 67 -19.11 -5.02 -1.82
CA PHE A 67 -18.42 -3.76 -1.92
C PHE A 67 -19.00 -2.82 -0.86
N GLY A 68 -18.27 -2.65 0.24
CA GLY A 68 -18.47 -1.52 1.14
C GLY A 68 -17.84 -0.30 0.50
N ASP A 69 -18.68 0.60 0.02
CA ASP A 69 -18.35 2.00 -0.17
C ASP A 69 -18.12 2.60 1.23
N SER A 70 -16.86 2.80 1.60
CA SER A 70 -16.50 3.64 2.75
C SER A 70 -15.38 4.56 2.29
N ASP A 71 -15.81 5.69 1.75
CA ASP A 71 -15.09 6.95 1.83
C ASP A 71 -15.02 7.32 3.32
N GLU A 72 -14.08 6.70 4.04
CA GLU A 72 -13.73 7.09 5.40
C GLU A 72 -12.45 7.90 5.31
N GLU A 73 -12.64 9.21 5.21
CA GLU A 73 -11.81 10.22 5.82
C GLU A 73 -11.39 9.70 7.20
N TYR A 74 -10.15 9.20 7.30
CA TYR A 74 -9.62 8.71 8.57
C TYR A 74 -9.42 9.92 9.49
N ASP A 75 -10.47 10.17 10.26
CA ASP A 75 -10.49 10.91 11.50
C ASP A 75 -9.23 10.55 12.31
N GLU A 76 -8.54 11.59 12.74
CA GLU A 76 -7.41 11.54 13.65
C GLU A 76 -7.95 11.18 15.04
N SER A 77 -8.50 9.97 15.17
CA SER A 77 -8.85 9.43 16.48
C SER A 77 -7.54 9.04 17.16
N ASP A 78 -7.14 9.92 18.06
CA ASP A 78 -6.21 9.67 19.15
C ASP A 78 -6.74 8.47 19.96
N SER A 79 -6.47 7.26 19.47
CA SER A 79 -6.68 6.06 20.24
C SER A 79 -5.59 6.03 21.30
N GLU A 80 -5.96 6.54 22.48
CA GLU A 80 -5.39 6.24 23.78
C GLU A 80 -5.07 4.74 23.87
N ASP A 81 -3.84 4.37 23.53
CA ASP A 81 -3.25 3.08 23.86
C ASP A 81 -1.85 3.36 24.38
N GLU A 82 -1.85 4.04 25.52
CA GLU A 82 -0.68 4.46 26.30
C GLU A 82 -0.21 3.37 27.27
N GLU A 83 -0.75 2.14 27.18
CA GLU A 83 -0.47 1.06 28.14
C GLU A 83 0.03 -0.26 27.51
N GLU A 84 0.94 -0.16 26.54
CA GLU A 84 1.95 -1.22 26.38
C GLU A 84 3.32 -0.59 26.10
N ALA A 85 3.78 0.12 27.14
CA ALA A 85 5.15 0.53 27.30
C ALA A 85 6.13 -0.58 26.88
N CYS A 86 6.98 -0.26 25.92
CA CYS A 86 8.42 -0.52 26.02
C CYS A 86 8.92 -1.97 26.09
N SER A 87 8.11 -3.01 25.81
CA SER A 87 8.65 -4.36 26.04
C SER A 87 9.59 -4.85 24.93
N ILE A 88 9.46 -4.41 23.68
CA ILE A 88 10.47 -4.69 22.63
C ILE A 88 10.50 -3.56 21.60
N PHE A 89 11.16 -2.43 21.89
CA PHE A 89 11.77 -1.66 20.81
C PHE A 89 12.98 -2.48 20.37
N SER A 90 12.76 -3.44 19.47
CA SER A 90 13.81 -4.34 19.01
C SER A 90 14.95 -3.49 18.45
N PRO A 91 16.24 -3.81 18.72
CA PRO A 91 17.37 -3.17 18.05
C PRO A 91 17.24 -3.18 16.52
N LEU A 92 16.48 -4.13 15.99
CA LEU A 92 16.09 -4.18 14.58
C LEU A 92 15.17 -3.02 14.19
N LEU A 93 14.15 -2.73 15.01
CA LEU A 93 13.20 -1.66 14.79
C LEU A 93 13.85 -0.28 14.93
N THR A 94 14.75 -0.09 15.90
CA THR A 94 15.56 1.13 16.02
C THR A 94 16.40 1.34 14.77
N GLY A 95 17.08 0.28 14.30
CA GLY A 95 17.96 0.33 13.15
C GLY A 95 17.21 0.63 11.86
N TRP A 96 16.05 0.00 11.66
CA TRP A 96 15.19 0.28 10.50
C TRP A 96 14.62 1.69 10.51
N LEU A 97 14.15 2.17 11.68
CA LEU A 97 13.63 3.53 11.79
C LEU A 97 14.73 4.56 11.47
N ASP A 98 15.90 4.44 12.12
CA ASP A 98 17.03 5.34 11.95
C ASP A 98 17.59 5.29 10.52
N GLY A 99 17.74 4.10 9.94
CA GLY A 99 18.19 3.93 8.56
C GLY A 99 17.25 4.51 7.51
N LEU A 100 15.93 4.40 7.72
CA LEU A 100 14.93 4.97 6.79
C LEU A 100 14.87 6.50 6.85
N ILE A 101 15.11 7.08 8.03
CA ILE A 101 15.16 8.54 8.23
C ILE A 101 16.50 9.10 7.75
N SER A 102 17.62 8.41 8.00
CA SER A 102 18.95 8.83 7.52
C SER A 102 19.19 8.59 6.03
N LYS A 103 18.22 7.98 5.31
CA LYS A 103 18.32 7.60 3.90
C LYS A 103 19.46 6.61 3.64
N ASP A 104 19.78 5.77 4.63
CA ASP A 104 20.77 4.70 4.48
C ASP A 104 20.26 3.68 3.47
N MET A 105 21.00 3.55 2.36
CA MET A 105 20.62 2.68 1.24
C MET A 105 20.72 1.20 1.60
N GLU A 106 21.62 0.80 2.50
CA GLU A 106 21.78 -0.59 2.94
C GLU A 106 20.56 -1.02 3.76
N ILE A 107 20.21 -0.23 4.78
CA ILE A 107 19.05 -0.49 5.64
C ILE A 107 17.75 -0.38 4.84
N THR A 108 17.64 0.61 3.96
CA THR A 108 16.47 0.76 3.09
C THR A 108 16.26 -0.50 2.23
N ASN A 109 17.32 -1.01 1.61
CA ASN A 109 17.25 -2.22 0.80
C ASN A 109 16.95 -3.46 1.65
N GLU A 110 17.49 -3.56 2.85
CA GLU A 110 17.18 -4.63 3.81
C GLU A 110 15.68 -4.65 4.10
N VAL A 111 15.10 -3.54 4.55
CA VAL A 111 13.67 -3.43 4.87
C VAL A 111 12.80 -3.77 3.65
N TYR A 112 13.16 -3.28 2.45
CA TYR A 112 12.44 -3.62 1.22
C TYR A 112 12.70 -5.04 0.71
N SER A 113 13.73 -5.74 1.18
CA SER A 113 14.03 -7.11 0.77
C SER A 113 13.54 -8.15 1.76
N VAL A 114 12.89 -7.73 2.86
CA VAL A 114 12.15 -8.63 3.74
C VAL A 114 11.07 -9.33 2.90
N CYS A 115 11.30 -10.61 2.64
CA CYS A 115 10.43 -11.51 1.86
C CYS A 115 9.51 -12.35 2.74
N ASP A 116 9.77 -12.36 4.05
CA ASP A 116 9.10 -13.24 5.02
C ASP A 116 7.79 -12.64 5.56
N VAL A 117 7.61 -11.33 5.42
CA VAL A 117 6.40 -10.61 5.83
C VAL A 117 5.75 -9.95 4.62
N GLU A 118 4.44 -10.20 4.46
CA GLU A 118 3.61 -9.54 3.46
C GLU A 118 3.16 -8.18 4.01
N PHE A 119 3.71 -7.09 3.51
CA PHE A 119 3.34 -5.73 3.90
C PHE A 119 3.23 -4.79 2.70
N ASP A 120 2.42 -3.74 2.86
CA ASP A 120 2.25 -2.74 1.80
C ASP A 120 3.50 -1.86 1.66
N ARG A 121 4.32 -2.20 0.66
CA ARG A 121 5.53 -1.46 0.29
C ARG A 121 5.24 -0.02 -0.17
N GLN A 122 4.05 0.24 -0.70
CA GLN A 122 3.64 1.60 -1.07
C GLN A 122 3.28 2.42 0.17
N GLU A 123 2.62 1.82 1.16
CA GLU A 123 2.36 2.48 2.44
C GLU A 123 3.67 2.83 3.18
N LEU A 124 4.65 1.91 3.21
CA LEU A 124 5.98 2.22 3.76
C LEU A 124 6.61 3.42 3.05
N ARG A 125 6.59 3.45 1.71
CA ARG A 125 7.11 4.58 0.93
C ARG A 125 6.39 5.89 1.22
N LYS A 126 5.07 5.86 1.40
CA LYS A 126 4.28 7.06 1.75
C LYS A 126 4.64 7.59 3.13
N LEU A 127 4.78 6.70 4.12
CA LEU A 127 5.16 7.06 5.48
C LEU A 127 6.57 7.69 5.52
N VAL A 128 7.54 7.04 4.89
CA VAL A 128 8.92 7.55 4.80
C VAL A 128 8.94 8.92 4.12
N ARG A 129 8.26 9.08 2.97
CA ARG A 129 8.17 10.39 2.29
C ARG A 129 7.53 11.48 3.15
N ARG A 130 6.54 11.16 3.97
CA ARG A 130 5.91 12.12 4.89
C ARG A 130 6.89 12.63 5.94
N VAL A 131 7.71 11.74 6.53
CA VAL A 131 8.77 12.13 7.48
C VAL A 131 9.77 13.06 6.80
N HIS A 132 10.34 12.65 5.66
CA HIS A 132 11.29 13.47 4.89
C HIS A 132 10.71 14.84 4.49
N SER A 133 9.44 14.87 4.07
CA SER A 133 8.78 16.12 3.70
C SER A 133 8.55 17.04 4.89
N ALA A 134 8.35 16.49 6.09
CA ALA A 134 8.20 17.27 7.32
C ALA A 134 9.56 17.82 7.79
N GLU A 135 10.63 17.03 7.69
CA GLU A 135 12.00 17.47 7.97
C GLU A 135 12.46 18.57 7.01
N GLU A 136 12.24 18.41 5.70
CA GLU A 136 12.57 19.43 4.70
C GLU A 136 11.78 20.72 4.92
N LYS A 137 10.52 20.62 5.36
CA LYS A 137 9.73 21.81 5.75
C LYS A 137 10.31 22.47 6.99
N HIS A 138 10.77 21.70 7.97
CA HIS A 138 11.35 22.23 9.20
C HIS A 138 12.66 22.99 8.92
N GLU A 139 13.53 22.45 8.07
CA GLU A 139 14.77 23.12 7.63
C GLU A 139 14.50 24.47 6.95
N ASN A 140 13.38 24.58 6.22
CA ASN A 140 13.01 25.78 5.46
C ASN A 140 12.06 26.73 6.22
N ALA A 141 11.70 26.44 7.47
CA ALA A 141 10.67 27.18 8.20
C ALA A 141 11.20 28.36 9.02
N VAL A 142 10.36 29.40 9.13
CA VAL A 142 10.53 30.52 10.06
C VAL A 142 10.20 30.04 11.49
N GLU A 143 10.88 30.58 12.50
CA GLU A 143 10.79 30.16 13.92
C GLU A 143 9.34 29.95 14.44
N GLU A 144 8.38 30.78 14.02
CA GLU A 144 6.97 30.67 14.44
C GLU A 144 6.29 29.38 13.94
N ASN A 145 6.70 28.84 12.79
CA ASN A 145 6.13 27.64 12.20
C ASN A 145 6.87 26.36 12.64
N LYS A 146 8.02 26.49 13.31
CA LYS A 146 8.84 25.32 13.68
C LYS A 146 8.12 24.40 14.66
N VAL A 147 7.39 24.96 15.63
CA VAL A 147 6.65 24.17 16.64
C VAL A 147 5.57 23.29 15.99
N GLU A 148 4.85 23.81 15.00
CA GLU A 148 3.82 23.04 14.28
C GLU A 148 4.44 21.96 13.38
N ILE A 149 5.57 22.27 12.74
CA ILE A 149 6.28 21.31 11.89
C ILE A 149 6.95 20.22 12.74
N ASP A 150 7.49 20.55 13.92
CA ASP A 150 8.03 19.59 14.88
C ASP A 150 6.94 18.60 15.33
N ALA A 151 5.73 19.10 15.62
CA ALA A 151 4.58 18.25 15.92
C ALA A 151 4.24 17.33 14.73
N ALA A 152 4.30 17.83 13.50
CA ALA A 152 4.09 17.04 12.29
C ALA A 152 5.19 15.97 12.07
N ILE A 153 6.45 16.29 12.36
CA ILE A 153 7.57 15.32 12.33
C ILE A 153 7.32 14.22 13.36
N VAL A 154 6.98 14.57 14.60
CA VAL A 154 6.68 13.60 15.66
C VAL A 154 5.50 12.71 15.27
N GLY A 155 4.42 13.27 14.72
CA GLY A 155 3.26 12.50 14.24
C GLY A 155 3.59 11.56 13.08
N ALA A 156 4.38 12.02 12.11
CA ALA A 156 4.83 11.21 10.98
C ALA A 156 5.74 10.06 11.44
N THR A 157 6.69 10.34 12.35
CA THR A 157 7.60 9.35 12.93
C THR A 157 6.85 8.33 13.79
N LYS A 158 5.85 8.76 14.57
CA LYS A 158 4.97 7.86 15.35
C LYS A 158 4.20 6.90 14.43
N SER A 159 3.70 7.41 13.30
CA SER A 159 3.00 6.61 12.30
C SER A 159 3.91 5.58 11.63
N LEU A 160 5.12 5.97 11.22
CA LEU A 160 6.14 5.06 10.68
C LEU A 160 6.53 3.99 11.69
N THR A 161 6.76 4.39 12.95
CA THR A 161 7.09 3.47 14.04
C THR A 161 6.00 2.43 14.29
N ARG A 162 4.73 2.85 14.27
CA ARG A 162 3.58 1.93 14.43
C ARG A 162 3.52 0.91 13.30
N PHE A 163 3.74 1.35 12.06
CA PHE A 163 3.77 0.48 10.88
C PHE A 163 4.90 -0.56 10.97
N LEU A 164 6.13 -0.11 11.27
CA LEU A 164 7.28 -1.00 11.39
C LEU A 164 7.12 -1.99 12.57
N ARG A 165 6.49 -1.57 13.68
CA ARG A 165 6.16 -2.47 14.79
C ARG A 165 5.16 -3.56 14.37
N ALA A 166 4.12 -3.20 13.62
CA ALA A 166 3.15 -4.16 13.10
C ALA A 166 3.80 -5.16 12.12
N MET A 167 4.78 -4.69 11.35
CA MET A 167 5.59 -5.53 10.45
C MET A 167 6.52 -6.46 11.24
N ALA A 168 7.23 -5.95 12.25
CA ALA A 168 8.14 -6.74 13.08
C ALA A 168 7.41 -7.83 13.89
N LYS A 169 6.17 -7.59 14.33
CA LYS A 169 5.32 -8.60 15.00
C LYS A 169 4.94 -9.78 14.09
N GLN A 170 4.95 -9.57 12.77
CA GLN A 170 4.65 -10.62 11.79
C GLN A 170 5.89 -11.42 11.39
N MET A 171 7.09 -10.92 11.69
CA MET A 171 8.32 -11.67 11.48
C MET A 171 8.32 -12.86 12.44
N PRO A 172 8.68 -14.08 12.00
CA PRO A 172 8.91 -15.18 12.91
C PRO A 172 10.01 -14.77 13.88
N SER A 173 9.72 -14.90 15.19
CA SER A 173 10.79 -14.87 16.19
C SER A 173 11.73 -16.02 15.86
N ALA A 174 12.97 -15.70 15.50
CA ALA A 174 14.05 -16.67 15.48
C ALA A 174 14.19 -17.34 16.85
#